data_AF-F9VUY0-F1
#
_entry.id   AF-F9VUY0-F1
#
_cell.length_a   1.000
_cell.length_b   1.000
_cell.length_c   1.000
_cell.angle_alpha   90.00
_cell.angle_beta   90.00
_cell.angle_gamma   90.00
#
_symmetry.space_group_name_H-M   'P 1'
#
loop_
_entity.id
_entity.type
_entity.pdbx_description
1 polymer ?
#
loop_
_entity_poly.entity_id
_entity_poly.type
_entity_poly.pdbx_seq_one_letter_code
_entity_poly.pdbx_strand_id
1 'polypeptide(L)'
;MSTQRTTQTGDWDAARRAVEQVYFPHELTALSSPDQLELHLQNVDLGPVTIGRLNWGTEVSIACDYPGAYEINIPVSGVLESRSGSTRTTSEPARPRCSPPTGRRSSPGGRLTVSSSG
;
A
#
# COMPACT_ATOMS: atom_id res chain seq x y z
N MET A 1 24.69 3.12 1.90
CA MET A 1 24.43 3.67 0.55
C MET A 1 22.95 3.53 0.28
N SER A 2 22.31 4.56 -0.27
CA SER A 2 20.89 4.54 -0.59
C SER A 2 20.68 3.85 -1.93
N THR A 3 19.77 2.88 -2.01
CA THR A 3 19.43 2.21 -3.28
C THR A 3 18.05 2.68 -3.72
N GLN A 4 17.97 3.21 -4.95
CA GLN A 4 16.71 3.63 -5.54
C GLN A 4 16.28 2.65 -6.62
N ARG A 5 14.99 2.30 -6.65
CA ARG A 5 14.41 1.43 -7.67
C ARG A 5 13.10 2.03 -8.20
N THR A 6 12.82 1.78 -9.47
CA THR A 6 11.55 2.12 -10.11
C THR A 6 11.01 0.91 -10.84
N THR A 7 9.71 0.65 -10.69
CA THR A 7 8.99 -0.43 -11.35
C THR A 7 7.70 0.11 -11.94
N GLN A 8 7.42 -0.25 -13.19
CA GLN A 8 6.16 0.02 -13.87
C GLN A 8 5.63 -1.28 -14.48
N THR A 9 4.36 -1.61 -14.25
CA THR A 9 3.77 -2.85 -14.79
C THR A 9 2.24 -2.83 -14.75
N GLY A 10 1.60 -3.45 -15.75
CA GLY A 10 0.17 -3.78 -15.75
C GLY A 10 -0.12 -5.25 -15.42
N ASP A 11 0.90 -6.03 -15.06
CA ASP A 11 0.77 -7.43 -14.67
C ASP A 11 0.69 -7.59 -13.14
N TRP A 12 -0.34 -8.29 -12.66
CA TRP A 12 -0.62 -8.47 -11.22
C TRP A 12 0.48 -9.22 -10.48
N ASP A 13 1.05 -10.24 -11.12
CA ASP A 13 2.09 -11.07 -10.51
C ASP A 13 3.40 -10.30 -10.37
N ALA A 14 3.77 -9.53 -11.39
CA ALA A 14 4.89 -8.60 -11.33
C ALA A 14 4.64 -7.50 -10.30
N ALA A 15 3.42 -6.97 -10.21
CA ALA A 15 3.05 -5.95 -9.24
C ALA A 15 3.20 -6.45 -7.80
N ARG A 16 2.66 -7.63 -7.48
CA ARG A 16 2.82 -8.27 -6.17
C ARG A 16 4.30 -8.44 -5.80
N ARG A 17 5.09 -9.03 -6.69
CA ARG A 17 6.54 -9.23 -6.46
C ARG A 17 7.29 -7.91 -6.24
N ALA A 18 6.92 -6.86 -6.96
CA ALA A 18 7.55 -5.54 -6.82
C ALA A 18 7.19 -4.88 -5.48
N VAL A 19 5.93 -4.99 -5.05
CA VAL A 19 5.44 -4.40 -3.80
C VAL A 19 5.94 -5.18 -2.58
N GLU A 20 6.19 -6.49 -2.69
CA GLU A 20 6.83 -7.31 -1.64
C GLU A 20 8.26 -6.86 -1.30
N GLN A 21 8.88 -6.01 -2.13
CA GLN A 21 10.18 -5.41 -1.83
C GLN A 21 10.06 -4.17 -0.93
N VAL A 22 8.86 -3.62 -0.78
CA VAL A 22 8.57 -2.39 -0.02
C VAL A 22 7.72 -2.68 1.20
N TYR A 23 6.76 -3.58 1.03
CA TYR A 23 5.87 -4.07 2.07
C TYR A 23 6.37 -5.42 2.59
N PHE A 24 6.05 -5.72 3.85
CA PHE A 24 6.13 -7.09 4.35
C PHE A 24 5.24 -8.03 3.50
N PRO A 25 5.40 -9.36 3.62
CA PRO A 25 4.50 -10.31 2.97
C PRO A 25 3.03 -9.91 3.16
N HIS A 26 2.30 -9.80 2.05
CA HIS A 26 0.95 -9.25 2.03
C HIS A 26 0.08 -9.93 0.97
N GLU A 27 -1.23 -9.82 1.15
CA GLU A 27 -2.21 -10.20 0.14
C GLU A 27 -2.62 -8.94 -0.64
N LEU A 28 -2.52 -8.99 -1.96
CA LEU A 28 -2.92 -7.92 -2.86
C LEU A 28 -4.16 -8.36 -3.65
N THR A 29 -5.20 -7.53 -3.67
CA THR A 29 -6.45 -7.84 -4.37
C THR A 29 -7.00 -6.62 -5.09
N ALA A 30 -7.42 -6.78 -6.34
CA ALA A 30 -8.18 -5.77 -7.07
C ALA A 30 -9.57 -5.60 -6.45
N LEU A 31 -9.98 -4.36 -6.20
CA LEU A 31 -11.32 -4.03 -5.69
C LEU A 31 -12.29 -3.60 -6.78
N SER A 32 -11.75 -3.00 -7.85
CA SER A 32 -12.46 -2.69 -9.07
C SER A 32 -11.51 -2.83 -10.26
N SER A 33 -12.07 -2.97 -11.47
CA SER A 33 -11.36 -2.94 -12.75
C SER A 33 -9.99 -3.63 -12.76
N PRO A 34 -9.91 -4.96 -12.57
CA PRO A 34 -8.63 -5.68 -12.51
C PRO A 34 -7.78 -5.53 -13.79
N ASP A 35 -8.44 -5.28 -14.93
CA ASP A 35 -7.79 -5.06 -16.23
C ASP A 35 -7.16 -3.67 -16.36
N GLN A 36 -7.39 -2.77 -15.40
CA GLN A 36 -6.87 -1.40 -15.38
C GLN A 36 -5.66 -1.23 -14.44
N LEU A 37 -5.01 -2.34 -14.06
CA LEU A 37 -3.78 -2.25 -13.27
C LEU A 37 -2.73 -1.44 -14.03
N GLU A 38 -2.24 -0.38 -13.40
CA GLU A 38 -1.12 0.42 -13.88
C GLU A 38 -0.24 0.77 -12.68
N LEU A 39 0.57 -0.20 -12.23
CA LEU A 39 1.49 0.00 -11.12
C LEU A 39 2.59 0.98 -11.54
N HIS A 40 2.77 2.05 -10.76
CA HIS A 40 3.96 2.89 -10.74
C HIS A 40 4.52 2.91 -9.33
N LEU A 41 5.66 2.26 -9.12
CA LEU A 41 6.35 2.21 -7.83
C LEU A 41 7.75 2.81 -7.97
N GLN A 42 8.04 3.81 -7.15
CA GLN A 42 9.38 4.32 -6.92
C GLN A 42 9.71 4.13 -5.45
N ASN A 43 10.84 3.51 -5.13
CA ASN A 43 11.25 3.37 -3.74
C ASN A 43 12.73 3.69 -3.55
N VAL A 44 13.05 4.06 -2.32
CA VAL A 44 14.40 4.26 -1.85
C VAL A 44 14.56 3.58 -0.49
N ASP A 45 15.62 2.78 -0.38
CA ASP A 45 16.03 2.12 0.86
C ASP A 45 17.11 2.97 1.55
N LEU A 46 16.80 3.43 2.76
CA LEU A 46 17.66 4.25 3.62
C LEU A 46 18.15 3.47 4.85
N GLY A 47 18.14 2.14 4.82
CA GLY A 47 18.52 1.25 5.91
C GLY A 47 17.29 0.81 6.72
N PRO A 48 17.08 1.32 7.95
CA PRO A 48 15.90 0.95 8.75
C PRO A 48 14.59 1.58 8.24
N VAL A 49 14.64 2.42 7.21
CA VAL A 49 13.50 3.13 6.65
C VAL A 49 13.46 2.94 5.13
N THR A 50 12.31 2.47 4.64
CA THR A 50 12.00 2.42 3.21
C THR A 50 10.96 3.50 2.91
N ILE A 51 11.20 4.31 1.88
CA ILE A 51 10.24 5.31 1.40
C ILE A 51 9.80 4.89 0.01
N GLY A 52 8.49 4.72 -0.18
CA GLY A 52 7.88 4.37 -1.45
C GLY A 52 6.86 5.42 -1.90
N ARG A 53 6.88 5.76 -3.19
CA ARG A 53 5.77 6.42 -3.88
C ARG A 53 5.11 5.41 -4.79
N LEU A 54 3.81 5.24 -4.62
CA LEU A 54 3.04 4.14 -5.20
C LEU A 54 1.74 4.67 -5.82
N ASN A 55 1.46 4.26 -7.05
CA ASN A 55 0.18 4.42 -7.73
C ASN A 55 -0.21 3.08 -8.37
N TRP A 56 -1.49 2.72 -8.35
CA TRP A 56 -2.00 1.43 -8.82
C TRP A 56 -2.77 1.49 -10.13
N GLY A 57 -3.18 2.68 -10.60
CA GLY A 57 -4.11 2.87 -11.72
C GLY A 57 -5.55 2.45 -11.45
N THR A 58 -5.77 1.58 -10.47
CA THR A 58 -7.08 1.05 -10.08
C THR A 58 -7.22 0.93 -8.56
N GLU A 59 -8.43 0.66 -8.09
CA GLU A 59 -8.71 0.43 -6.68
C GLU A 59 -8.19 -0.93 -6.24
N VAL A 60 -7.35 -0.94 -5.20
CA VAL A 60 -6.75 -2.18 -4.66
C VAL A 60 -6.80 -2.21 -3.15
N SER A 61 -6.80 -3.44 -2.61
CA SER A 61 -6.66 -3.74 -1.19
C SER A 61 -5.37 -4.51 -0.92
N ILE A 62 -4.70 -4.16 0.18
CA ILE A 62 -3.43 -4.76 0.63
C ILE A 62 -3.56 -5.25 2.07
N ALA A 63 -3.66 -6.55 2.33
CA ALA A 63 -3.64 -7.05 3.71
C ALA A 63 -2.20 -7.40 4.10
N CYS A 64 -1.63 -6.66 5.06
CA CYS A 64 -0.22 -6.79 5.45
C CYS A 64 -0.05 -6.71 6.98
N ASP A 65 0.76 -7.61 7.53
CA ASP A 65 1.20 -7.57 8.91
C ASP A 65 2.55 -6.83 9.02
N TYR A 66 2.71 -5.99 10.04
CA TYR A 66 3.93 -5.16 10.24
C TYR A 66 4.59 -5.47 11.58
N PRO A 67 5.20 -6.65 11.74
CA PRO A 67 5.81 -7.05 13.01
C PRO A 67 7.01 -6.15 13.32
N GLY A 68 6.90 -5.34 14.38
CA GLY A 68 7.99 -4.48 14.84
C GLY A 68 8.31 -3.29 13.92
N ALA A 69 7.43 -2.96 12.97
CA ALA A 69 7.59 -1.85 12.05
C ALA A 69 6.34 -0.95 12.05
N TYR A 70 6.55 0.33 11.73
CA TYR A 70 5.47 1.29 11.51
C TYR A 70 5.27 1.51 10.02
N GLU A 71 4.01 1.52 9.59
CA GLU A 71 3.65 1.97 8.25
C GLU A 71 3.04 3.37 8.34
N ILE A 72 3.62 4.30 7.58
CA ILE A 72 3.09 5.64 7.39
C ILE A 72 2.72 5.79 5.93
N ASN A 73 1.46 6.10 5.67
CA ASN A 73 0.99 6.42 4.33
C ASN A 73 0.50 7.86 4.29
N ILE A 74 0.87 8.55 3.22
CA ILE A 74 0.45 9.91 2.93
C ILE A 74 -0.23 9.87 1.56
N PRO A 75 -1.57 9.88 1.51
CA PRO A 75 -2.29 9.98 0.25
C PRO A 75 -1.90 11.28 -0.46
N VAL A 76 -1.34 11.17 -1.66
CA VAL A 76 -1.07 12.33 -2.53
C VAL A 76 -2.29 12.64 -3.40
N SER A 77 -3.06 11.61 -3.74
CA SER A 77 -4.30 11.68 -4.50
C SER A 77 -5.22 10.55 -4.04
N GLY A 78 -6.53 10.71 -4.25
CA GLY A 78 -7.51 9.70 -3.87
C GLY A 78 -7.72 9.57 -2.38
N VAL A 79 -8.38 8.49 -1.97
CA VAL A 79 -8.68 8.19 -0.57
C VAL A 79 -7.98 6.90 -0.17
N LEU A 80 -7.52 6.85 1.08
CA LEU A 80 -6.94 5.65 1.69
C LEU A 80 -7.72 5.27 2.94
N GLU A 81 -8.46 4.17 2.85
CA GLU A 81 -9.12 3.58 4.01
C GLU A 81 -8.24 2.51 4.63
N SER A 82 -8.13 2.47 5.95
CA SER A 82 -7.26 1.52 6.65
C SER A 82 -7.94 0.96 7.89
N ARG A 83 -7.55 -0.26 8.28
CA ARG A 83 -8.03 -0.90 9.51
C ARG A 83 -6.89 -1.58 10.26
N SER A 84 -6.87 -1.39 11.58
CA SER A 84 -5.90 -1.98 12.50
C SER A 84 -6.63 -2.48 13.73
N GLY A 85 -6.76 -3.81 13.89
CA GLY A 85 -7.65 -4.38 14.90
C GLY A 85 -9.10 -3.89 14.72
N SER A 86 -9.66 -3.28 15.75
CA SER A 86 -11.00 -2.65 15.74
C SER A 86 -11.01 -1.21 15.24
N THR A 87 -9.84 -0.58 15.03
CA THR A 87 -9.74 0.81 14.60
C THR A 87 -9.82 0.91 13.08
N ARG A 88 -10.73 1.74 12.57
CA ARG A 88 -10.81 2.14 11.15
C ARG A 88 -10.45 3.61 11.01
N THR A 89 -9.69 3.95 9.97
CA THR A 89 -9.30 5.33 9.69
C THR A 89 -9.31 5.58 8.20
N THR A 90 -9.88 6.71 7.80
CA THR A 90 -9.88 7.19 6.42
C THR A 90 -8.93 8.39 6.34
N SER A 91 -8.08 8.39 5.32
CA SER A 91 -7.10 9.45 5.06
C SER A 91 -7.33 10.00 3.66
N GLU A 92 -7.38 11.33 3.59
CA GLU A 92 -7.51 12.11 2.38
C GLU A 92 -6.24 12.94 2.18
N PRO A 93 -6.00 13.52 0.98
CA PRO A 93 -4.83 14.34 0.74
C PRO A 93 -4.70 15.44 1.81
N ALA A 94 -3.46 15.66 2.29
CA ALA A 94 -3.11 16.53 3.42
C ALA A 94 -3.40 16.02 4.86
N ARG A 95 -3.87 14.77 5.05
CA ARG A 95 -3.95 14.13 6.39
C ARG A 95 -3.16 12.82 6.45
N PRO A 96 -1.95 12.81 7.05
CA PRO A 96 -1.11 11.61 7.13
C PRO A 96 -1.69 10.56 8.09
N ARG A 97 -1.43 9.27 7.81
CA ARG A 97 -1.79 8.14 8.69
C ARG A 97 -0.55 7.49 9.30
N CYS A 98 -0.63 7.12 10.58
CA CYS A 98 0.33 6.24 11.25
C CYS A 98 -0.36 4.98 11.77
N SER A 99 0.28 3.80 11.68
CA SER A 99 -0.28 2.52 12.13
C SER A 99 0.70 1.79 13.08
N PRO A 100 0.23 1.29 14.25
CA PRO A 100 1.12 0.69 15.27
C PRO A 100 1.49 -0.79 14.98
N PRO A 101 2.57 -1.30 15.60
CA PRO A 101 3.22 -2.58 15.28
C PRO A 101 2.56 -3.86 15.86
N THR A 102 1.31 -3.81 16.33
CA THR A 102 0.64 -4.98 16.96
C THR A 102 -0.71 -5.32 16.32
N GLY A 103 -0.79 -6.53 15.73
CA GLY A 103 -2.05 -7.20 15.35
C GLY A 103 -2.06 -7.82 13.95
N ARG A 104 -2.64 -9.02 13.82
CA ARG A 104 -2.98 -9.66 12.54
C ARG A 104 -4.00 -8.81 11.79
N ARG A 105 -3.73 -8.41 10.55
CA ARG A 105 -4.73 -7.79 9.66
C ARG A 105 -5.45 -8.89 8.91
N SER A 106 -6.59 -9.32 9.43
CA SER A 106 -7.54 -10.15 8.66
C SER A 106 -8.90 -9.50 8.57
N SER A 107 -9.45 -9.51 7.37
CA SER A 107 -10.75 -8.98 7.00
C SER A 107 -11.68 -10.12 6.61
N PRO A 108 -12.78 -10.38 7.32
CA PRO A 108 -14.00 -10.76 6.63
C PRO A 108 -14.59 -9.44 6.09
N GLY A 109 -14.27 -9.06 4.84
CA GLY A 109 -14.87 -7.87 4.22
C GLY A 109 -14.44 -6.51 4.81
N GLY A 110 -13.14 -6.27 4.94
CA GLY A 110 -12.54 -5.01 5.41
C GLY A 110 -11.50 -4.53 4.40
N ARG A 111 -11.85 -3.46 3.69
CA ARG A 111 -11.28 -2.94 2.45
C ARG A 111 -10.16 -1.94 2.77
N LEU A 112 -8.96 -2.13 2.22
CA LEU A 112 -8.06 -1.01 1.94
C LEU A 112 -8.47 -0.53 0.56
N THR A 113 -9.06 0.65 0.46
CA THR A 113 -9.39 1.29 -0.82
C THR A 113 -8.34 2.34 -1.07
N VAL A 114 -7.54 2.19 -2.12
CA VAL A 114 -6.81 3.29 -2.74
C VAL A 114 -7.56 3.66 -4.01
N SER A 115 -8.54 4.55 -3.93
CA SER A 115 -9.23 5.06 -5.12
C SER A 115 -8.66 6.42 -5.48
N SER A 116 -7.76 6.45 -6.47
CA SER A 116 -7.36 7.71 -7.13
C SER A 116 -8.42 8.08 -8.15
N SER A 117 -9.30 9.03 -7.83
CA SER A 117 -10.10 9.72 -8.83
C SER A 117 -9.20 10.65 -9.62
N GLY A 118 -8.96 10.34 -10.90
CA GLY A 118 -8.56 11.31 -11.90
C GLY A 118 -9.74 12.18 -12.33
#